data_AF-A0A851ACT2-F1
#
_entry.id   AF-A0A851ACT2-F1
#
_cell.length_a   1.000
_cell.length_b   1.000
_cell.length_c   1.000
_cell.angle_alpha   90.00
_cell.angle_beta   90.00
_cell.angle_gamma   90.00
#
_symmetry.space_group_name_H-M   'P 1'
#
loop_
_entity.id
_entity.type
_entity.pdbx_description
1 polymer ?
#
loop_
_entity_poly.entity_id
_entity_poly.type
_entity_poly.pdbx_seq_one_letter_code
_entity_poly.pdbx_strand_id
1 'polypeptide(L)'
;LQLTATKAGRRVVREKGTYLILRELHRWEREPDVLAACEKLIQVLIGDEPGPGMENLLEVKVPEEVEQQLQRLDLEEEERWRREQEEREEAQGSTPCPEEPSR
;
A
#
# COMPACT_ATOMS: atom_id res chain seq x y z
N LEU A 1 -0.82 5.28 9.62
CA LEU A 1 0.43 6.08 9.46
C LEU A 1 0.81 6.94 10.68
N GLN A 2 0.12 6.88 11.83
CA GLN A 2 0.34 7.84 12.93
C GLN A 2 1.78 7.86 13.49
N LEU A 3 2.39 6.69 13.72
CA LEU A 3 3.77 6.60 14.20
C LEU A 3 4.79 7.15 13.19
N THR A 4 4.54 7.02 11.90
CA THR A 4 5.45 7.47 10.83
C THR A 4 5.14 8.87 10.32
N ALA A 5 4.20 9.58 10.92
CA ALA A 5 3.88 10.96 10.59
C ALA A 5 5.06 11.91 10.88
N THR A 6 5.77 11.67 11.98
CA THR A 6 6.92 12.49 12.39
C THR A 6 8.24 11.85 11.99
N LYS A 7 9.25 12.70 11.73
CA LYS A 7 10.63 12.28 11.50
C LYS A 7 11.18 11.35 12.59
N ALA A 8 10.96 11.71 13.85
CA ALA A 8 11.42 10.91 14.99
C ALA A 8 10.81 9.51 14.97
N GLY A 9 9.51 9.41 14.71
CA GLY A 9 8.82 8.13 14.60
C GLY A 9 9.28 7.31 13.40
N ARG A 10 9.44 7.90 12.21
CA ARG A 10 10.03 7.23 11.05
C ARG A 10 11.42 6.67 11.35
N ARG A 11 12.27 7.46 12.03
CA ARG A 11 13.62 7.04 12.41
C ARG A 11 13.59 5.79 13.29
N VAL A 12 12.78 5.79 14.34
CA VAL A 12 12.63 4.64 15.24
C VAL A 12 12.15 3.41 14.47
N VAL A 13 11.15 3.55 13.61
CA VAL A 13 10.60 2.43 12.84
C VAL A 13 11.64 1.88 11.85
N ARG A 14 12.41 2.73 11.17
CA ARG A 14 13.50 2.31 10.27
C ARG A 14 14.61 1.59 11.02
N GLU A 15 15.05 2.13 12.17
CA GLU A 15 16.12 1.54 13.01
C GLU A 15 15.77 0.14 13.52
N LYS A 16 14.48 -0.19 13.66
CA LYS A 16 14.01 -1.53 14.06
C LYS A 16 13.93 -2.52 12.91
N GLY A 17 14.32 -2.15 11.70
CA GLY A 17 14.27 -3.03 10.52
C GLY A 17 12.85 -3.32 10.05
N THR A 18 11.85 -2.52 10.45
CA THR A 18 10.43 -2.77 10.15
C THR A 18 10.15 -2.86 8.65
N TYR A 19 10.88 -2.14 7.81
CA TYR A 19 10.76 -2.25 6.34
C TYR A 19 10.95 -3.69 5.84
N LEU A 20 11.95 -4.42 6.37
CA LEU A 20 12.22 -5.80 5.93
C LEU A 20 11.05 -6.73 6.26
N ILE A 21 10.44 -6.55 7.43
CA ILE A 21 9.29 -7.32 7.89
C ILE A 21 8.07 -6.99 7.02
N LEU A 22 7.79 -5.71 6.78
CA LEU A 22 6.64 -5.26 5.98
C LEU A 22 6.75 -5.69 4.52
N ARG A 23 7.95 -5.61 3.93
CA ARG A 23 8.17 -6.06 2.55
C ARG A 23 7.89 -7.55 2.40
N GLU A 24 8.28 -8.33 3.40
CA GLU A 24 8.00 -9.76 3.41
C GLU A 24 6.50 -10.02 3.60
N LEU A 25 5.85 -9.37 4.57
CA LEU A 25 4.41 -9.48 4.78
C LEU A 25 3.63 -9.14 3.51
N HIS A 26 3.94 -8.01 2.87
CA HIS A 26 3.31 -7.57 1.63
C HIS A 26 3.39 -8.60 0.50
N ARG A 27 4.45 -9.44 0.46
CA ARG A 27 4.59 -10.48 -0.57
C ARG A 27 3.58 -11.62 -0.43
N TRP A 28 3.15 -11.92 0.79
CA TRP A 28 2.30 -13.08 1.08
C TRP A 28 0.88 -12.71 1.49
N GLU A 29 0.64 -11.44 1.84
CA GLU A 29 -0.66 -10.94 2.24
C GLU A 29 -1.68 -11.03 1.08
N ARG A 30 -2.92 -11.35 1.44
CA ARG A 30 -4.04 -11.52 0.50
C ARG A 30 -5.19 -10.57 0.79
N GLU A 31 -5.27 -10.07 2.02
CA GLU A 31 -6.30 -9.11 2.40
C GLU A 31 -6.01 -7.73 1.78
N PRO A 32 -6.88 -7.20 0.91
CA PRO A 32 -6.63 -5.95 0.18
C PRO A 32 -6.33 -4.76 1.10
N ASP A 33 -7.09 -4.62 2.19
CA ASP A 33 -6.92 -3.52 3.13
C ASP A 33 -5.55 -3.57 3.83
N VAL A 34 -5.05 -4.78 4.11
CA VAL A 34 -3.75 -4.98 4.76
C VAL A 34 -2.62 -4.72 3.77
N LEU A 35 -2.76 -5.17 2.52
CA LEU A 35 -1.82 -4.84 1.44
C LEU A 35 -1.70 -3.32 1.27
N ALA A 36 -2.82 -2.62 1.17
CA ALA A 36 -2.85 -1.17 1.04
C ALA A 36 -2.20 -0.45 2.22
N ALA A 37 -2.44 -0.93 3.45
CA ALA A 37 -1.78 -0.39 4.62
C ALA A 37 -0.26 -0.64 4.61
N CYS A 38 0.17 -1.84 4.18
CA CYS A 38 1.58 -2.20 4.07
C CYS A 38 2.29 -1.35 3.02
N GLU A 39 1.71 -1.18 1.84
CA GLU A 39 2.25 -0.36 0.76
C GLU A 39 2.44 1.09 1.19
N LYS A 40 1.39 1.72 1.74
CA LYS A 40 1.45 3.10 2.26
C LYS A 40 2.56 3.26 3.30
N LEU A 41 2.73 2.27 4.18
CA LEU A 41 3.79 2.31 5.19
C LEU A 41 5.17 2.11 4.59
N ILE A 42 5.32 1.18 3.64
CA ILE A 42 6.56 0.95 2.89
C ILE A 42 6.99 2.22 2.16
N GLN A 43 6.09 2.86 1.42
CA GLN A 43 6.33 4.12 0.69
C GLN A 43 6.91 5.20 1.63
N VAL A 44 6.32 5.37 2.82
CA VAL A 44 6.82 6.34 3.82
C VAL A 44 8.20 5.94 4.38
N LEU A 45 8.49 4.65 4.54
CA LEU A 45 9.76 4.19 5.11
C LEU A 45 10.92 4.28 4.11
N ILE A 46 10.67 4.08 2.82
CA ILE A 46 11.69 4.17 1.77
C ILE A 46 11.84 5.58 1.20
N GLY A 47 10.82 6.44 1.37
CA GLY A 47 10.84 7.81 0.90
C GLY A 47 11.88 8.67 1.61
N ASP A 48 12.37 9.67 0.88
CA ASP A 48 13.31 10.67 1.40
C ASP A 48 12.71 11.47 2.56
N GLU A 49 13.59 11.89 3.46
CA GLU A 49 13.20 12.68 4.61
C GLU A 49 12.93 14.13 4.18
N PRO A 50 11.76 14.72 4.49
CA PRO A 50 11.44 16.10 4.11
C PRO A 50 12.36 17.11 4.81
N GLY A 51 12.43 18.31 4.23
CA GLY A 51 13.29 19.39 4.72
C GLY A 51 12.89 19.93 6.10
N PRO A 52 13.73 20.79 6.71
CA PRO A 52 13.45 21.42 7.99
C PRO A 52 12.10 22.16 7.96
N GLY A 53 11.29 21.99 9.01
CA GLY A 53 9.95 22.58 9.09
C GLY A 53 8.84 21.77 8.40
N MET A 54 9.16 20.64 7.75
CA MET A 54 8.19 19.73 7.12
C MET A 54 8.24 18.32 7.72
N GLU A 55 8.70 18.21 8.97
CA GLU A 55 9.02 16.92 9.59
C GLU A 55 7.78 16.12 10.02
N ASN A 56 6.67 16.80 10.31
CA ASN A 56 5.38 16.19 10.59
C ASN A 56 4.47 16.26 9.36
N LEU A 57 4.30 15.13 8.68
CA LEU A 57 3.52 15.02 7.43
C LEU A 57 2.03 15.38 7.60
N LEU A 58 1.51 15.40 8.84
CA LEU A 58 0.12 15.79 9.12
C LEU A 58 -0.06 17.31 9.26
N GLU A 59 1.03 18.07 9.41
CA GLU A 59 0.99 19.52 9.61
C GLU A 59 1.49 20.30 8.37
N VAL A 60 2.03 19.60 7.37
CA VAL A 60 2.53 20.23 6.14
C VAL A 60 1.35 20.75 5.32
N LYS A 61 1.43 22.02 4.91
CA LYS A 61 0.50 22.58 3.94
C LYS A 61 0.89 22.12 2.53
N VAL A 62 0.01 21.32 1.93
CA VAL A 62 0.17 20.85 0.56
C VAL A 62 -0.43 21.90 -0.40
N PRO A 63 0.30 22.33 -1.44
CA PRO A 63 -0.28 23.17 -2.49
C PRO A 63 -1.43 22.46 -3.21
N GLU A 64 -2.46 23.19 -3.59
CA GLU A 64 -3.69 22.63 -4.18
C GLU A 64 -3.43 21.77 -5.43
N GLU A 65 -2.52 22.20 -6.32
CA GLU A 65 -2.15 21.42 -7.50
C GLU A 65 -1.54 20.07 -7.14
N VAL A 66 -0.70 20.01 -6.09
CA VAL A 66 -0.10 18.77 -5.62
C VAL A 66 -1.14 17.87 -4.97
N GLU A 67 -2.06 18.43 -4.19
CA GLU A 67 -3.17 17.69 -3.58
C GLU A 67 -4.07 17.04 -4.66
N GLN A 68 -4.43 17.78 -5.70
CA GLN A 68 -5.20 17.24 -6.83
C GLN A 68 -4.45 16.14 -7.59
N GLN A 69 -3.12 16.29 -7.76
CA GLN A 69 -2.29 15.25 -8.39
C GLN A 69 -2.26 13.98 -7.54
N LEU A 70 -2.11 14.09 -6.22
CA LEU A 70 -2.12 12.95 -5.30
C LEU A 70 -3.47 12.23 -5.33
N GLN A 71 -4.59 12.96 -5.23
CA GLN A 71 -5.94 12.38 -5.30
C GLN A 71 -6.19 11.63 -6.61
N ARG A 72 -5.69 12.15 -7.74
CA ARG A 72 -5.80 11.44 -9.02
C ARG A 72 -5.01 10.13 -9.03
N LEU A 73 -3.79 10.15 -8.50
CA LEU A 73 -2.95 8.94 -8.41
C LEU A 73 -3.60 7.87 -7.53
N ASP A 74 -4.17 8.26 -6.39
CA ASP A 74 -4.91 7.36 -5.49
C ASP A 74 -6.11 6.72 -6.21
N LEU A 75 -6.91 7.51 -6.95
CA LEU A 75 -8.04 7.00 -7.73
C LEU A 75 -7.60 6.03 -8.83
N GLU A 76 -6.53 6.36 -9.57
CA GLU A 76 -5.99 5.48 -10.62
C GLU A 76 -5.47 4.15 -10.04
N GLU A 77 -4.86 4.18 -8.85
CA GLU A 77 -4.41 2.99 -8.13
C GLU A 77 -5.59 2.12 -7.69
N GLU A 78 -6.61 2.72 -7.07
CA GLU A 78 -7.84 2.02 -6.66
C GLU A 78 -8.55 1.36 -7.86
N GLU A 79 -8.64 2.06 -9.00
CA GLU A 79 -9.22 1.47 -10.21
C GLU A 79 -8.40 0.30 -10.75
N ARG A 80 -7.07 0.39 -10.75
CA ARG A 80 -6.19 -0.71 -11.16
C ARG A 80 -6.41 -1.93 -10.28
N TRP A 81 -6.41 -1.75 -8.97
CA TRP A 81 -6.69 -2.86 -8.04
C TRP A 81 -8.06 -3.47 -8.22
N ARG A 82 -9.11 -2.64 -8.40
CA ARG A 82 -10.45 -3.16 -8.63
C ARG A 82 -10.50 -4.06 -9.87
N ARG A 83 -9.88 -3.63 -10.96
CA ARG A 83 -9.79 -4.44 -12.20
C ARG A 83 -9.01 -5.73 -11.98
N GLU A 84 -7.85 -5.67 -11.33
CA GLU A 84 -7.06 -6.88 -11.04
C GLU A 84 -7.82 -7.87 -10.14
N GLN A 85 -8.61 -7.38 -9.18
CA GLN A 85 -9.43 -8.22 -8.32
C GLN A 85 -10.58 -8.87 -9.09
N GLU A 86 -11.30 -8.10 -9.93
CA GLU A 86 -12.34 -8.62 -10.83
C GLU A 86 -11.77 -9.71 -11.76
N GLU A 87 -10.61 -9.47 -12.40
CA GLU A 87 -9.94 -10.46 -13.25
C GLU A 87 -9.54 -11.73 -12.48
N ARG A 88 -9.06 -11.58 -11.24
CA ARG A 88 -8.70 -12.71 -10.36
C ARG A 88 -9.92 -13.52 -9.93
N GLU A 89 -11.05 -12.86 -9.68
CA GLU A 89 -12.32 -13.50 -9.33
C GLU A 89 -12.91 -14.25 -10.52
N GLU A 90 -12.90 -13.65 -11.72
CA GLU A 90 -13.31 -14.31 -12.97
C GLU A 90 -12.45 -15.55 -13.28
N ALA A 91 -11.13 -15.44 -13.12
CA ALA A 91 -10.21 -16.56 -13.32
C ALA A 91 -10.43 -17.71 -12.31
N GLN A 92 -10.80 -17.39 -11.06
CA GLN A 92 -11.11 -18.37 -10.02
C GLN A 92 -12.51 -18.99 -10.19
N GLY A 93 -13.48 -18.26 -10.75
CA GLY A 93 -14.83 -18.75 -11.03
C GLY A 93 -14.90 -19.76 -12.19
N SER A 94 -13.82 -19.92 -12.97
CA SER A 94 -13.84 -20.67 -14.22
C SER A 94 -13.23 -22.08 -14.16
N THR A 95 -12.94 -22.66 -12.98
CA THR A 95 -12.53 -24.08 -12.86
C THR A 95 -13.69 -25.01 -13.23
N PRO A 96 -13.62 -25.81 -14.32
CA PRO A 96 -14.59 -26.85 -14.59
C PRO A 96 -14.38 -27.98 -13.59
N CYS A 97 -15.44 -28.45 -12.92
CA CYS A 97 -15.42 -29.69 -12.16
C CYS A 97 -14.88 -30.83 -13.04
N PRO A 98 -13.86 -31.59 -12.64
CA PRO A 98 -13.48 -32.78 -13.38
C PRO A 98 -14.63 -33.78 -13.29
N GLU A 99 -15.24 -34.10 -14.43
CA GLU A 99 -16.21 -35.20 -14.51
C GLU A 99 -15.52 -36.49 -14.07
N GLU A 100 -16.06 -37.13 -13.03
CA GLU A 100 -15.60 -38.44 -12.56
C GLU A 100 -15.82 -39.48 -13.67
N PRO A 101 -14.81 -40.27 -14.06
CA PRO A 101 -15.00 -41.33 -15.03
C PRO A 101 -15.83 -42.45 -14.38
N SER A 102 -17.11 -42.51 -14.76
CA SER A 102 -18.02 -43.61 -14.43
C SER A 102 -17.40 -44.94 -14.90
N ARG A 103 -17.18 -45.85 -13.95
CA ARG A 103 -16.80 -47.26 -14.19
C ARG A 103 -18.02 -48.14 -14.30
#